data_AF-A0A453Q8H7-F1
#
_entry.id   AF-A0A453Q8H7-F1
#
_cell.length_a   1.000
_cell.length_b   1.000
_cell.length_c   1.000
_cell.angle_alpha   90.00
_cell.angle_beta   90.00
_cell.angle_gamma   90.00
#
_symmetry.space_group_name_H-M   'P 1'
#
loop_
_entity.id
_entity.type
_entity.pdbx_description
1 polymer ?
#
loop_
_entity_poly.entity_id
_entity_poly.type
_entity_poly.pdbx_seq_one_letter_code
_entity_poly.pdbx_strand_id
1 'polypeptide(L)'
;MRCPKIHAAYHALRDTKGLPWPKDHEKNADADLLEWLQAMFGFQKDNVSNQREHLILLIASMHIRQISKHEQHPKLDDHVLDTTMKKLFKNYKRWCKHLGRKTSLWLPTIQQEVQQRKLLYMGLYLLIWGEAANLRFMPECLCYLFHHMAFELYSVLAGNVSPTTGENVRPSYGGEEAFMKKVVTPICKIVEMEDERSKTIKPKYCHRRNYDDLNAYFWSSDCFRLGWPMRPMLIFSRRGATCASCALLPHHKCVCVCASSWPQSGLGSNSHGGGAGGVDEARQSSYGRQQLVMGQ
;
A
#
# COMPACT_ATOMS: atom_id res chain seq x y z
N MET A 1 -30.16 -11.54 -1.73
CA MET A 1 -29.54 -11.53 -3.09
C MET A 1 -29.66 -12.93 -3.70
N ARG A 2 -29.85 -13.10 -5.03
CA ARG A 2 -30.15 -14.42 -5.68
C ARG A 2 -29.01 -15.02 -6.54
N CYS A 3 -27.84 -14.39 -6.65
CA CYS A 3 -26.76 -14.88 -7.51
C CYS A 3 -25.80 -15.83 -6.75
N PRO A 4 -25.57 -17.08 -7.20
CA PRO A 4 -24.66 -18.02 -6.54
C PRO A 4 -23.21 -17.51 -6.43
N LYS A 5 -22.74 -16.74 -7.42
CA LYS A 5 -21.38 -16.19 -7.43
C LYS A 5 -21.18 -15.08 -6.41
N ILE A 6 -22.24 -14.32 -6.10
CA ILE A 6 -22.25 -13.34 -5.01
C ILE A 6 -22.13 -14.07 -3.66
N HIS A 7 -22.88 -15.16 -3.47
CA HIS A 7 -22.79 -15.96 -2.25
C HIS A 7 -21.40 -16.58 -2.09
N ALA A 8 -20.79 -17.09 -3.17
CA ALA A 8 -19.43 -17.63 -3.11
C ALA A 8 -18.40 -16.58 -2.66
N ALA A 9 -18.48 -15.35 -3.17
CA ALA A 9 -17.62 -14.25 -2.74
C ALA A 9 -17.89 -13.82 -1.29
N TYR A 10 -19.16 -13.72 -0.91
CA TYR A 10 -19.58 -13.40 0.45
C TYR A 10 -19.08 -14.44 1.47
N HIS A 11 -19.25 -15.74 1.19
CA HIS A 11 -18.75 -16.81 2.05
C HIS A 11 -17.22 -16.82 2.14
N ALA A 12 -16.51 -16.51 1.06
CA ALA A 12 -15.05 -16.44 1.07
C ALA A 12 -14.54 -15.29 1.97
N LEU A 13 -15.25 -14.16 2.03
CA LEU A 13 -14.93 -13.07 2.96
C LEU A 13 -15.22 -13.40 4.43
N ARG A 14 -16.02 -14.41 4.72
CA ARG A 14 -16.30 -14.85 6.09
C ARG A 14 -15.27 -15.84 6.65
N ASP A 15 -14.28 -16.23 5.86
CA ASP A 15 -13.22 -17.11 6.34
C ASP A 15 -12.26 -16.33 7.25
N THR A 16 -12.64 -16.18 8.53
CA THR A 16 -11.85 -15.47 9.56
C THR A 16 -11.03 -16.43 10.43
N LYS A 17 -10.84 -17.68 9.98
CA LYS A 17 -10.07 -18.69 10.71
C LYS A 17 -8.61 -18.28 10.83
N GLY A 18 -8.03 -18.46 12.01
CA GLY A 18 -6.61 -18.15 12.27
C GLY A 18 -6.26 -16.68 12.39
N LEU A 19 -7.22 -15.75 12.26
CA LEU A 19 -6.93 -14.32 12.40
C LEU A 19 -6.76 -13.90 13.86
N PRO A 20 -5.71 -13.12 14.19
CA PRO A 20 -5.51 -12.58 15.53
C PRO A 20 -6.46 -11.39 15.75
N TRP A 21 -7.56 -11.60 16.47
CA TRP A 21 -8.48 -10.53 16.82
C TRP A 21 -7.94 -9.71 18.01
N PRO A 22 -8.17 -8.39 18.06
CA PRO A 22 -7.87 -7.58 19.24
C PRO A 22 -8.65 -8.09 20.46
N LYS A 23 -8.03 -8.08 21.65
CA LYS A 23 -8.64 -8.59 22.90
C LYS A 23 -9.96 -7.89 23.26
N ASP A 24 -10.08 -6.62 22.90
CA ASP A 24 -11.23 -5.77 23.23
C ASP A 24 -12.34 -5.83 22.15
N HIS A 25 -12.21 -6.68 21.14
CA HIS A 25 -13.18 -6.79 20.06
C HIS A 25 -14.17 -7.93 20.32
N GLU A 26 -15.44 -7.58 20.55
CA GLU A 26 -16.52 -8.56 20.59
C GLU A 26 -16.70 -9.18 19.21
N LYS A 27 -16.32 -10.46 19.08
CA LYS A 27 -16.43 -11.17 17.82
C LYS A 27 -17.91 -11.47 17.52
N ASN A 28 -18.47 -10.73 16.58
CA ASN A 28 -19.77 -11.06 16.02
C ASN A 28 -19.71 -12.39 15.26
N ALA A 29 -20.75 -13.22 15.35
CA ALA A 29 -20.86 -14.47 14.59
C ALA A 29 -20.81 -14.25 13.07
N ASP A 30 -21.17 -13.04 12.64
CA ASP A 30 -21.24 -12.59 11.27
C ASP A 30 -19.99 -11.87 10.76
N ALA A 31 -18.93 -11.82 11.58
CA ALA A 31 -17.71 -11.07 11.30
C ALA A 31 -16.96 -11.60 10.07
N ASP A 32 -16.40 -10.66 9.31
CA ASP A 32 -15.71 -10.94 8.05
C ASP A 32 -14.28 -10.37 8.02
N LEU A 33 -13.56 -10.67 6.94
CA LEU A 33 -12.17 -10.22 6.75
C LEU A 33 -12.03 -8.69 6.79
N LEU A 34 -13.04 -7.94 6.37
CA LEU A 34 -12.99 -6.47 6.32
C LEU A 34 -13.27 -5.85 7.69
N GLU A 35 -14.15 -6.44 8.50
CA GLU A 35 -14.28 -6.08 9.93
C GLU A 35 -12.99 -6.33 10.70
N TRP A 36 -12.27 -7.41 10.38
CA TRP A 36 -10.95 -7.63 10.97
C TRP A 36 -9.96 -6.52 10.57
N LEU A 37 -9.92 -6.15 9.28
CA LEU A 37 -9.08 -5.03 8.82
C LEU A 37 -9.48 -3.70 9.49
N GLN A 38 -10.78 -3.48 9.69
CA GLN A 38 -11.29 -2.32 10.43
C GLN A 38 -10.76 -2.29 11.86
N ALA A 39 -10.88 -3.41 12.59
CA ALA A 39 -10.46 -3.51 13.97
C ALA A 39 -8.94 -3.33 14.13
N MET A 40 -8.15 -3.82 13.17
CA MET A 40 -6.69 -3.75 13.21
C MET A 40 -6.13 -2.38 12.82
N PHE A 41 -6.63 -1.78 11.74
CA PHE A 41 -6.06 -0.56 11.15
C PHE A 41 -6.89 0.70 11.43
N GLY A 42 -8.08 0.57 12.01
CA GLY A 42 -8.92 1.70 12.38
C GLY A 42 -9.55 2.42 11.19
N PHE A 43 -10.07 1.67 10.22
CA PHE A 43 -10.86 2.25 9.10
C PHE A 43 -12.25 2.68 9.57
N GLN A 44 -12.88 3.61 8.84
CA GLN A 44 -14.23 4.08 9.10
C GLN A 44 -15.27 2.99 8.80
N LYS A 45 -16.28 2.83 9.65
CA LYS A 45 -17.30 1.76 9.54
C LYS A 45 -18.09 1.82 8.23
N ASP A 46 -18.44 3.03 7.78
CA ASP A 46 -19.19 3.22 6.54
C ASP A 46 -18.33 2.90 5.32
N ASN A 47 -17.05 3.29 5.35
CA ASN A 47 -16.09 2.91 4.30
C ASN A 47 -15.97 1.39 4.20
N VAL A 48 -15.84 0.70 5.33
CA VAL A 48 -15.75 -0.76 5.39
C VAL A 48 -16.99 -1.43 4.79
N SER A 49 -18.18 -0.95 5.16
CA SER A 49 -19.46 -1.46 4.63
C SER A 49 -19.55 -1.27 3.10
N ASN A 50 -19.18 -0.09 2.62
CA ASN A 50 -19.19 0.23 1.18
C ASN A 50 -18.16 -0.62 0.40
N GLN A 51 -16.93 -0.74 0.91
CA GLN A 51 -15.88 -1.50 0.23
C GLN A 51 -16.13 -3.01 0.27
N ARG A 52 -16.84 -3.51 1.28
CA ARG A 52 -17.29 -4.91 1.35
C ARG A 52 -18.20 -5.24 0.18
N GLU A 53 -19.27 -4.46 -0.01
CA GLU A 53 -20.19 -4.67 -1.14
C GLU A 53 -19.46 -4.55 -2.48
N HIS A 54 -18.60 -3.53 -2.61
CA HIS A 54 -17.81 -3.33 -3.81
C HIS A 54 -16.88 -4.52 -4.12
N LEU A 55 -16.17 -5.07 -3.13
CA LEU A 55 -15.30 -6.22 -3.31
C LEU A 55 -16.08 -7.48 -3.71
N ILE A 56 -17.23 -7.73 -3.05
CA ILE A 56 -18.11 -8.86 -3.38
C ILE A 56 -18.57 -8.76 -4.84
N LEU A 57 -19.04 -7.58 -5.25
CA LEU A 57 -19.50 -7.34 -6.62
C LEU A 57 -18.38 -7.41 -7.65
N LEU A 58 -17.19 -6.90 -7.33
CA LEU A 58 -16.01 -6.98 -8.18
C LEU A 58 -15.64 -8.43 -8.48
N ILE A 59 -15.55 -9.25 -7.43
CA ILE A 59 -15.19 -10.67 -7.54
C ILE A 59 -16.29 -11.45 -8.27
N ALA A 60 -17.56 -11.25 -7.90
CA ALA A 60 -18.69 -11.92 -8.55
C ALA A 60 -18.78 -11.56 -10.04
N SER A 61 -18.55 -10.29 -10.39
CA SER A 61 -18.51 -9.83 -11.78
C SER A 61 -17.35 -10.45 -12.54
N MET A 62 -16.19 -10.65 -11.90
CA MET A 62 -15.06 -11.31 -12.54
C MET A 62 -15.31 -12.80 -12.76
N HIS A 63 -15.93 -13.48 -11.80
CA HIS A 63 -16.38 -14.86 -11.97
C HIS A 63 -17.32 -15.04 -13.15
N ILE A 64 -18.34 -14.19 -13.26
CA ILE A 64 -19.33 -14.27 -14.35
C ILE A 64 -18.67 -14.09 -15.72
N ARG A 65 -17.63 -13.26 -15.81
CA ARG A 65 -16.90 -13.01 -17.06
C ARG A 65 -15.90 -14.11 -17.45
N GLN A 66 -15.37 -14.85 -16.48
CA GLN A 66 -14.29 -15.81 -16.72
C GLN A 66 -14.75 -17.26 -16.77
N ILE A 67 -15.85 -17.60 -16.09
CA ILE A 67 -16.39 -18.96 -16.04
C ILE A 67 -17.57 -19.03 -17.00
N SER A 68 -17.53 -19.96 -17.96
CA SER A 68 -18.63 -20.16 -18.91
C SER A 68 -19.93 -20.53 -18.18
N LYS A 69 -21.10 -20.23 -18.77
CA LYS A 69 -22.43 -20.45 -18.15
C LYS A 69 -22.68 -21.91 -17.68
N HIS A 70 -21.88 -22.88 -18.12
CA HIS A 70 -22.07 -24.31 -17.84
C HIS A 70 -21.45 -24.82 -16.53
N GLU A 71 -20.58 -24.05 -15.86
CA GLU A 71 -19.93 -24.48 -14.61
C GLU A 71 -20.45 -23.70 -13.40
N GLN A 72 -21.54 -24.20 -12.81
CA GLN A 72 -22.01 -23.75 -11.50
C GLN A 72 -21.14 -24.34 -10.39
N HIS A 73 -19.87 -23.94 -10.31
CA HIS A 73 -19.09 -24.21 -9.11
C HIS A 73 -19.63 -23.37 -7.94
N PRO A 74 -19.99 -24.00 -6.80
CA PRO A 74 -20.48 -23.31 -5.60
C PRO A 74 -19.35 -22.62 -4.82
N LYS A 75 -18.08 -22.93 -5.14
CA LYS A 75 -16.90 -22.36 -4.50
C LYS A 75 -16.28 -21.27 -5.38
N LEU A 76 -15.61 -20.33 -4.72
CA LEU A 76 -14.85 -19.27 -5.37
C LEU A 76 -13.59 -19.86 -6.02
N ASP A 77 -13.34 -19.51 -7.28
CA ASP A 77 -12.21 -20.01 -8.08
C ASP A 77 -10.96 -19.14 -7.85
N ASP A 78 -9.83 -19.80 -7.55
CA ASP A 78 -8.54 -19.16 -7.33
C ASP A 78 -8.03 -18.39 -8.55
N HIS A 79 -8.33 -18.87 -9.77
CA HIS A 79 -7.95 -18.20 -11.01
C HIS A 79 -8.56 -16.81 -11.13
N VAL A 80 -9.79 -16.64 -10.61
CA VAL A 80 -10.48 -15.35 -10.64
C VAL A 80 -9.87 -14.39 -9.63
N LEU A 81 -9.48 -14.88 -8.46
CA LEU A 81 -8.72 -14.09 -7.50
C LEU A 81 -7.38 -13.65 -8.07
N ASP A 82 -6.63 -14.56 -8.71
CA ASP A 82 -5.34 -14.24 -9.33
C ASP A 82 -5.47 -13.19 -10.44
N THR A 83 -6.49 -13.33 -11.28
CA THR A 83 -6.77 -12.35 -12.33
C THR A 83 -7.14 -11.00 -11.74
N THR A 84 -7.99 -10.98 -10.72
CA THR A 84 -8.44 -9.75 -10.05
C THR A 84 -7.27 -9.05 -9.38
N MET A 85 -6.45 -9.77 -8.62
CA MET A 85 -5.24 -9.24 -8.00
C MET A 85 -4.24 -8.72 -9.03
N LYS A 86 -4.03 -9.45 -10.13
CA LYS A 86 -3.11 -9.01 -11.20
C LYS A 86 -3.55 -7.68 -11.80
N LYS A 87 -4.85 -7.44 -11.94
CA LYS A 87 -5.41 -6.16 -12.40
C LYS A 87 -5.29 -5.07 -11.33
N LEU A 88 -5.73 -5.35 -10.11
CA LEU A 88 -5.74 -4.38 -9.01
C LEU A 88 -4.34 -3.88 -8.65
N PHE A 89 -3.37 -4.79 -8.54
CA PHE A 89 -2.00 -4.48 -8.13
C PHE A 89 -1.05 -4.20 -9.29
N LYS A 90 -1.57 -4.00 -10.51
CA LYS A 90 -0.74 -3.73 -11.70
C LYS A 90 0.14 -2.50 -11.51
N ASN A 91 -0.43 -1.41 -10.99
CA ASN A 91 0.28 -0.15 -10.75
C ASN A 91 1.29 -0.30 -9.62
N TYR A 92 0.87 -0.89 -8.49
CA TYR A 92 1.74 -1.17 -7.35
C TYR A 92 2.97 -2.01 -7.72
N LYS A 93 2.80 -3.08 -8.50
CA LYS A 93 3.91 -3.92 -8.96
C LYS A 93 4.88 -3.16 -9.87
N ARG A 94 4.38 -2.26 -10.74
CA ARG A 94 5.21 -1.39 -11.57
C ARG A 94 6.00 -0.39 -10.73
N TRP A 95 5.35 0.23 -9.76
CA TRP A 95 5.98 1.16 -8.82
C TRP A 95 7.10 0.48 -8.01
N CYS A 96 6.84 -0.71 -7.45
CA CYS A 96 7.87 -1.49 -6.74
C CYS A 96 9.06 -1.83 -7.65
N LYS A 97 8.79 -2.27 -8.89
CA LYS A 97 9.83 -2.58 -9.89
C LYS A 97 10.67 -1.34 -10.21
N HIS A 98 10.04 -0.18 -10.38
CA HIS A 98 10.73 1.08 -10.66
C HIS A 98 11.68 1.46 -9.52
N LEU A 99 11.23 1.33 -8.28
CA LEU A 99 12.04 1.64 -7.09
C LEU A 99 13.04 0.55 -6.70
N GLY A 100 13.11 -0.57 -7.45
CA GLY A 100 13.99 -1.70 -7.13
C GLY A 100 13.62 -2.41 -5.82
N ARG A 101 12.36 -2.35 -5.39
CA ARG A 101 11.88 -2.96 -4.14
C ARG A 101 11.11 -4.26 -4.39
N LYS A 102 11.25 -5.21 -3.48
CA LYS A 102 10.39 -6.40 -3.42
C LYS A 102 8.97 -5.99 -3.04
N THR A 103 7.97 -6.70 -3.54
CA THR A 103 6.56 -6.44 -3.19
C THR A 103 6.25 -6.92 -1.78
N SER A 104 5.41 -6.19 -1.04
CA SER A 104 4.89 -6.59 0.27
C SER A 104 3.73 -7.59 0.21
N LEU A 105 3.45 -8.16 -0.97
CA LEU A 105 2.41 -9.15 -1.21
C LEU A 105 2.98 -10.55 -0.94
N TRP A 106 2.99 -10.97 0.31
CA TRP A 106 3.52 -12.26 0.74
C TRP A 106 2.38 -13.28 0.81
N LEU A 107 2.42 -14.32 -0.01
CA LEU A 107 1.41 -15.40 0.01
C LEU A 107 1.97 -16.63 0.73
N PRO A 108 1.17 -17.32 1.57
CA PRO A 108 1.60 -18.54 2.25
C PRO A 108 1.70 -19.71 1.26
N THR A 109 2.37 -20.78 1.67
CA THR A 109 2.46 -22.01 0.87
C THR A 109 1.15 -22.83 0.91
N ILE A 110 0.35 -22.68 1.97
CA ILE A 110 -0.89 -23.44 2.19
C ILE A 110 -2.02 -22.84 1.36
N GLN A 111 -2.56 -23.61 0.40
CA GLN A 111 -3.57 -23.14 -0.55
C GLN A 111 -4.83 -22.51 0.10
N GLN A 112 -5.31 -23.07 1.22
CA GLN A 112 -6.49 -22.53 1.91
C GLN A 112 -6.24 -21.11 2.47
N GLU A 113 -5.04 -20.86 3.00
CA GLU A 113 -4.66 -19.54 3.52
C GLU A 113 -4.32 -18.54 2.41
N VAL A 114 -3.89 -19.03 1.24
CA VAL A 114 -3.61 -18.18 0.07
C VAL A 114 -4.85 -17.39 -0.29
N GLN A 115 -6.00 -18.05 -0.42
CA GLN A 115 -7.27 -17.40 -0.77
C GLN A 115 -7.64 -16.29 0.23
N GLN A 116 -7.61 -16.61 1.52
CA GLN A 116 -7.87 -15.65 2.60
C GLN A 116 -6.93 -14.43 2.49
N ARG A 117 -5.63 -14.68 2.25
CA ARG A 117 -4.63 -13.62 2.19
C ARG A 117 -4.76 -12.74 0.95
N LYS A 118 -5.10 -13.32 -0.20
CA LYS A 118 -5.43 -12.59 -1.42
C LYS A 118 -6.59 -11.61 -1.18
N LEU A 119 -7.64 -12.08 -0.50
CA LEU A 119 -8.80 -11.25 -0.13
C LEU A 119 -8.42 -10.14 0.85
N LEU A 120 -7.61 -10.43 1.87
CA LEU A 120 -7.12 -9.43 2.81
C LEU A 120 -6.32 -8.32 2.13
N TYR A 121 -5.40 -8.66 1.21
CA TYR A 121 -4.64 -7.64 0.48
C TYR A 121 -5.55 -6.78 -0.43
N MET A 122 -6.51 -7.40 -1.13
CA MET A 122 -7.46 -6.66 -1.96
C MET A 122 -8.36 -5.76 -1.11
N GLY A 123 -8.89 -6.28 -0.01
CA GLY A 123 -9.68 -5.53 0.96
C GLY A 123 -8.91 -4.34 1.52
N LEU A 124 -7.66 -4.56 1.97
CA LEU A 124 -6.79 -3.51 2.48
C LEU A 124 -6.56 -2.41 1.44
N TYR A 125 -6.27 -2.76 0.19
CA TYR A 125 -6.09 -1.78 -0.87
C TYR A 125 -7.36 -0.96 -1.14
N LEU A 126 -8.52 -1.60 -1.19
CA LEU A 126 -9.80 -0.94 -1.39
C LEU A 126 -10.19 -0.03 -0.21
N LEU A 127 -9.89 -0.43 1.02
CA LEU A 127 -10.11 0.39 2.22
C LEU A 127 -9.23 1.64 2.21
N ILE A 128 -7.94 1.49 1.90
CA ILE A 128 -7.01 2.60 1.69
C ILE A 128 -7.53 3.53 0.59
N TRP A 129 -7.96 2.98 -0.54
CA TRP A 129 -8.55 3.76 -1.63
C TRP A 129 -9.84 4.48 -1.21
N GLY A 130 -10.68 3.82 -0.41
CA GLY A 130 -11.94 4.36 0.10
C GLY A 130 -11.76 5.55 1.04
N GLU A 131 -10.69 5.58 1.82
CA GLU A 131 -10.38 6.67 2.75
C GLU A 131 -9.33 7.67 2.24
N ALA A 132 -8.68 7.41 1.11
CA ALA A 132 -7.63 8.26 0.55
C ALA A 132 -8.04 9.72 0.23
N ALA A 133 -9.35 10.04 0.21
CA ALA A 133 -9.84 11.37 -0.14
C ALA A 133 -9.19 11.91 -1.45
N ASN A 134 -8.55 13.08 -1.39
CA ASN A 134 -7.85 13.69 -2.54
C ASN A 134 -6.54 13.00 -2.92
N LEU A 135 -5.98 12.15 -2.04
CA LEU A 135 -4.75 11.41 -2.33
C LEU A 135 -4.92 10.40 -3.48
N ARG A 136 -6.16 10.13 -3.91
CA ARG A 136 -6.47 9.32 -5.12
C ARG A 136 -5.87 9.88 -6.39
N PHE A 137 -5.58 11.18 -6.43
CA PHE A 137 -4.90 11.83 -7.55
C PHE A 137 -3.37 11.63 -7.52
N MET A 138 -2.85 10.94 -6.51
CA MET A 138 -1.42 10.63 -6.33
C MET A 138 -1.21 9.11 -6.24
N PRO A 139 -1.27 8.37 -7.37
CA PRO A 139 -1.24 6.91 -7.37
C PRO A 139 0.05 6.32 -6.78
N GLU A 140 1.20 7.01 -6.87
CA GLU A 140 2.45 6.55 -6.28
C GLU A 140 2.51 6.79 -4.77
N CYS A 141 1.90 7.88 -4.28
CA CYS A 141 1.64 8.07 -2.86
C CYS A 141 0.79 6.92 -2.31
N LEU A 142 -0.27 6.52 -3.02
CA LEU A 142 -1.09 5.37 -2.64
C LEU A 142 -0.30 4.04 -2.65
N CYS A 143 0.59 3.86 -3.64
CA CYS A 143 1.46 2.68 -3.66
C CYS A 143 2.38 2.63 -2.44
N TYR A 144 2.90 3.77 -2.00
CA TYR A 144 3.72 3.88 -0.79
C TYR A 144 2.92 3.53 0.48
N LEU A 145 1.72 4.10 0.66
CA LEU A 145 0.85 3.79 1.79
C LEU A 145 0.51 2.29 1.84
N PHE A 146 0.09 1.73 0.69
CA PHE A 146 -0.20 0.32 0.58
C PHE A 146 1.03 -0.56 0.86
N HIS A 147 2.22 -0.18 0.39
CA HIS A 147 3.45 -0.94 0.59
C HIS A 147 3.74 -1.19 2.07
N HIS A 148 3.62 -0.15 2.90
CA HIS A 148 3.88 -0.24 4.33
C HIS A 148 2.74 -0.95 5.08
N MET A 149 1.49 -0.62 4.80
CA MET A 149 0.36 -1.28 5.46
C MET A 149 0.26 -2.78 5.12
N ALA A 150 0.59 -3.17 3.88
CA ALA A 150 0.65 -4.58 3.49
C ALA A 150 1.79 -5.33 4.22
N PHE A 151 2.89 -4.64 4.53
CA PHE A 151 3.98 -5.21 5.33
C PHE A 151 3.58 -5.35 6.81
N GLU A 152 2.86 -4.39 7.38
CA GLU A 152 2.29 -4.52 8.72
C GLU A 152 1.29 -5.65 8.80
N LEU A 153 0.39 -5.76 7.81
CA LEU A 153 -0.55 -6.87 7.69
C LEU A 153 0.18 -8.22 7.70
N TYR A 154 1.26 -8.35 6.92
CA TYR A 154 2.07 -9.56 6.94
C TYR A 154 2.65 -9.84 8.34
N SER A 155 3.19 -8.82 9.00
CA SER A 155 3.80 -8.94 10.33
C SER A 155 2.79 -9.36 11.41
N VAL A 156 1.57 -8.83 11.35
CA VAL A 156 0.45 -9.21 12.22
C VAL A 156 0.07 -10.68 11.98
N LEU A 157 -0.09 -11.09 10.71
CA LEU A 157 -0.48 -12.45 10.36
C LEU A 157 0.60 -13.49 10.65
N ALA A 158 1.88 -13.10 10.64
CA ALA A 158 2.99 -13.97 11.01
C ALA A 158 3.07 -14.23 12.53
N GLY A 159 2.22 -13.59 13.33
CA GLY A 159 2.27 -13.70 14.79
C GLY A 159 3.57 -13.16 15.37
N ASN A 160 4.21 -12.20 14.69
CA ASN A 160 5.42 -11.60 15.20
C ASN A 160 5.09 -10.94 16.55
N VAL A 161 5.90 -11.24 17.56
CA VAL A 161 5.84 -10.60 18.86
C VAL A 161 6.77 -9.39 18.88
N SER A 162 6.27 -8.29 19.41
CA SER A 162 7.05 -7.08 19.63
C SER A 162 8.20 -7.42 20.58
N PRO A 163 9.48 -7.22 20.19
CA PRO A 163 10.61 -7.53 21.06
C PRO A 163 10.65 -6.65 22.32
N THR A 164 9.94 -5.53 22.32
CA THR A 164 9.91 -4.55 23.43
C THR A 164 8.78 -4.83 24.42
N THR A 165 7.61 -5.28 23.94
CA THR A 165 6.40 -5.44 24.79
C THR A 165 6.03 -6.89 25.05
N GLY A 166 6.59 -7.85 24.31
CA GLY A 166 6.23 -9.27 24.40
C GLY A 166 4.81 -9.58 23.91
N GLU A 167 4.07 -8.58 23.44
CA GLU A 167 2.73 -8.72 22.86
C GLU A 167 2.79 -8.90 21.33
N ASN A 168 1.72 -9.43 20.74
CA ASN A 168 1.58 -9.50 19.29
C ASN A 168 1.76 -8.10 18.66
N VAL A 169 2.53 -8.02 17.57
CA VAL A 169 2.74 -6.78 16.81
C VAL A 169 1.37 -6.22 16.40
N ARG A 170 1.12 -4.97 16.80
CA ARG A 170 -0.03 -4.19 16.37
C ARG A 170 0.39 -3.24 15.24
N PRO A 171 -0.51 -2.88 14.32
CA PRO A 171 -0.24 -1.84 13.33
C PRO A 171 0.16 -0.53 14.00
N SER A 172 1.05 0.22 13.35
CA SER A 172 1.54 1.54 13.80
C SER A 172 0.39 2.53 13.99
N TYR A 173 -0.64 2.38 13.16
CA TYR A 173 -1.87 3.16 13.23
C TYR A 173 -3.01 2.27 13.70
N GLY A 174 -3.33 2.38 14.99
CA GLY A 174 -4.51 1.76 15.61
C GLY A 174 -5.38 2.79 16.33
N GLY A 175 -6.63 2.39 16.62
CA GLY A 175 -7.67 3.21 17.26
C GLY A 175 -8.79 3.60 16.30
N GLU A 176 -9.81 4.28 16.82
CA GLU A 176 -10.99 4.69 16.05
C GLU A 176 -10.65 5.72 14.97
N GLU A 177 -10.91 5.36 13.70
CA GLU A 177 -10.64 6.17 12.51
C GLU A 177 -9.16 6.61 12.40
N ALA A 178 -8.25 5.77 12.90
CA ALA A 178 -6.82 6.07 12.97
C ALA A 178 -6.21 6.33 11.58
N PHE A 179 -6.61 5.58 10.55
CA PHE A 179 -6.06 5.75 9.20
C PHE A 179 -6.34 7.16 8.64
N MET A 180 -7.61 7.58 8.65
CA MET A 180 -8.00 8.93 8.22
C MET A 180 -7.27 10.03 9.03
N LYS A 181 -7.26 9.93 10.36
CA LYS A 181 -6.71 10.98 11.24
C LYS A 181 -5.19 11.06 11.22
N LYS A 182 -4.50 9.91 11.18
CA LYS A 182 -3.04 9.82 11.36
C LYS A 182 -2.25 9.64 10.06
N VAL A 183 -2.87 9.20 8.98
CA VAL A 183 -2.21 8.98 7.68
C VAL A 183 -2.70 9.96 6.62
N VAL A 184 -4.02 10.00 6.37
CA VAL A 184 -4.59 10.81 5.28
C VAL A 184 -4.55 12.30 5.62
N THR A 185 -5.07 12.67 6.79
CA THR A 185 -5.18 14.08 7.22
C THR A 185 -3.84 14.82 7.20
N PRO A 186 -2.72 14.27 7.71
CA PRO A 186 -1.44 14.96 7.65
C PRO A 186 -0.95 15.24 6.23
N ILE A 187 -1.18 14.34 5.27
CA ILE A 187 -0.76 14.59 3.88
C ILE A 187 -1.63 15.70 3.29
N CYS A 188 -2.95 15.64 3.47
CA CYS A 188 -3.89 16.66 3.00
C CYS A 188 -3.54 18.04 3.56
N LYS A 189 -3.27 18.15 4.86
CA LYS A 189 -2.85 19.40 5.50
C LYS A 189 -1.60 19.99 4.85
N ILE A 190 -0.64 19.16 4.44
CA ILE A 190 0.54 19.70 3.78
C ILE A 190 0.22 20.22 2.37
N VAL A 191 -0.68 19.55 1.64
CA VAL A 191 -1.16 20.07 0.35
C VAL A 191 -1.84 21.42 0.53
N GLU A 192 -2.70 21.54 1.54
CA GLU A 192 -3.39 22.80 1.88
C GLU A 192 -2.39 23.90 2.25
N MET A 193 -1.40 23.61 3.11
CA MET A 193 -0.35 24.54 3.49
C MET A 193 0.48 25.02 2.28
N GLU A 194 0.79 24.15 1.32
CA GLU A 194 1.52 24.54 0.11
C GLU A 194 0.66 25.41 -0.83
N ASP A 195 -0.65 25.18 -0.93
CA ASP A 195 -1.56 26.03 -1.71
C ASP A 195 -1.74 27.41 -1.05
N GLU A 196 -1.90 27.48 0.27
CA GLU A 196 -1.95 28.75 1.01
C GLU A 196 -0.67 29.56 0.85
N ARG A 197 0.50 28.92 1.01
CA ARG A 197 1.80 29.58 0.84
C ARG A 197 1.99 30.14 -0.57
N SER A 198 1.43 29.46 -1.57
CA SER A 198 1.45 29.90 -2.97
C SER A 198 0.58 31.14 -3.23
N LYS A 199 -0.40 31.42 -2.37
CA LYS A 199 -1.25 32.64 -2.43
C LYS A 199 -0.58 33.85 -1.78
N THR A 200 0.15 33.65 -0.68
CA THR A 200 0.78 34.74 0.09
C THR A 200 2.08 35.25 -0.53
N ILE A 201 2.92 34.36 -1.04
CA ILE A 201 4.16 34.70 -1.74
C ILE A 201 3.83 34.59 -3.21
N LYS A 202 3.76 35.69 -3.99
CA LYS A 202 3.62 35.61 -5.46
C LYS A 202 4.80 34.83 -6.01
N PRO A 203 4.68 33.53 -6.27
CA PRO A 203 5.79 32.78 -6.78
C PRO A 203 5.92 33.21 -8.24
N LYS A 204 7.13 33.31 -8.79
CA LYS A 204 7.25 33.19 -10.26
C LYS A 204 6.47 31.92 -10.62
N TYR A 205 5.64 31.97 -11.67
CA TYR A 205 4.65 30.95 -12.07
C TYR A 205 5.15 29.48 -11.99
N CYS A 206 6.47 29.26 -11.97
CA CYS A 206 7.17 27.98 -11.77
C CYS A 206 7.27 27.41 -10.34
N HIS A 207 6.69 28.02 -9.30
CA HIS A 207 6.83 27.54 -7.92
C HIS A 207 5.53 27.08 -7.23
N ARG A 208 4.39 27.10 -7.93
CA ARG A 208 3.15 26.49 -7.42
C ARG A 208 3.28 24.97 -7.52
N ARG A 209 3.20 24.27 -6.40
CA ARG A 209 3.21 22.80 -6.37
C ARG A 209 1.79 22.26 -6.42
N ASN A 210 1.53 21.33 -7.33
CA ASN A 210 0.26 20.63 -7.45
C ASN A 210 0.41 19.17 -6.97
N TYR A 211 -0.67 18.38 -7.05
CA TYR A 211 -0.63 16.95 -6.70
C TYR A 211 0.43 16.16 -7.48
N ASP A 212 0.72 16.52 -8.73
CA ASP A 212 1.72 15.85 -9.57
C ASP A 212 3.14 16.08 -9.02
N ASP A 213 3.46 17.30 -8.59
CA ASP A 213 4.75 17.61 -7.95
C ASP A 213 4.97 16.81 -6.66
N LEU A 214 3.90 16.60 -5.89
CA LEU A 214 3.96 15.82 -4.65
C LEU A 214 4.09 14.34 -4.93
N ASN A 215 3.34 13.87 -5.92
CA ASN A 215 3.36 12.50 -6.37
C ASN A 215 4.72 12.12 -6.98
N ALA A 216 5.41 13.06 -7.64
CA ALA A 216 6.77 12.91 -8.14
C ALA A 216 7.77 12.49 -7.05
N TYR A 217 7.58 12.93 -5.80
CA TYR A 217 8.43 12.51 -4.68
C TYR A 217 8.39 11.00 -4.45
N PHE A 218 7.23 10.36 -4.67
CA PHE A 218 7.04 8.92 -4.49
C PHE A 218 7.61 8.07 -5.62
N TRP A 219 8.07 8.69 -6.71
CA TRP A 219 8.90 8.03 -7.72
C TRP A 219 10.37 7.93 -7.32
N SER A 220 10.81 8.62 -6.26
CA SER A 220 12.18 8.51 -5.74
C SER A 220 12.26 7.50 -4.60
N SER A 221 13.40 6.80 -4.49
CA SER A 221 13.73 5.96 -3.34
C SER A 221 13.82 6.76 -2.03
N ASP A 222 13.96 8.08 -2.12
CA ASP A 222 13.91 9.00 -0.99
C ASP A 222 12.57 8.94 -0.24
N CYS A 223 11.47 8.52 -0.87
CA CYS A 223 10.17 8.41 -0.19
C CYS A 223 10.20 7.49 1.03
N PHE A 224 11.08 6.47 1.05
CA PHE A 224 11.26 5.60 2.21
C PHE A 224 11.91 6.29 3.41
N ARG A 225 12.53 7.47 3.23
CA ARG A 225 13.04 8.29 4.35
C ARG A 225 11.92 8.87 5.22
N LEU A 226 10.69 8.94 4.71
CA LEU A 226 9.53 9.32 5.51
C LEU A 226 9.32 8.36 6.69
N GLY A 227 9.74 7.09 6.54
CA GLY A 227 9.57 6.05 7.55
C GLY A 227 8.13 5.59 7.70
N TRP A 228 7.91 4.61 8.57
CA TRP A 228 6.59 4.14 8.97
C TRP A 228 6.59 3.86 10.48
N PRO A 229 5.80 4.57 11.32
CA PRO A 229 4.84 5.62 10.99
C PRO A 229 5.45 6.79 10.21
N MET A 230 4.69 7.29 9.23
CA MET A 230 5.12 8.37 8.33
C MET A 230 5.40 9.65 9.10
N ARG A 231 6.54 10.28 8.78
CA ARG A 231 6.91 11.63 9.23
C ARG A 231 6.56 12.66 8.15
N PRO A 232 5.36 13.25 8.16
CA PRO A 232 4.83 14.00 7.02
C PRO A 232 5.62 15.29 6.73
N MET A 233 6.19 15.90 7.79
CA MET A 233 7.04 17.09 7.69
C MET A 233 8.27 16.88 6.80
N LEU A 234 8.70 15.63 6.55
CA LEU A 234 9.85 15.32 5.71
C LEU A 234 9.55 15.36 4.21
N ILE A 235 8.27 15.35 3.78
CA ILE A 235 7.87 15.42 2.36
C ILE A 235 8.44 16.69 1.69
N PHE A 236 8.75 17.74 2.47
CA PHE A 236 9.30 19.02 1.96
C PHE A 236 10.54 19.53 2.68
N SER A 237 11.16 18.72 3.56
CA SER A 237 12.34 19.15 4.33
C SER A 237 13.57 19.43 3.44
N ARG A 238 13.55 19.10 2.14
CA ARG A 238 14.60 19.46 1.16
C ARG A 238 14.53 20.92 0.67
N ARG A 239 14.04 21.87 1.47
CA ARG A 239 14.21 23.31 1.17
C ARG A 239 15.65 23.82 1.36
N GLY A 240 16.62 22.96 1.74
CA GLY A 240 17.98 23.40 2.06
C GLY A 240 19.13 22.53 1.54
N ALA A 241 18.90 21.55 0.67
CA ALA A 241 20.01 20.90 -0.04
C ALA A 241 20.27 21.68 -1.33
N THR A 242 20.96 22.81 -1.23
CA THR A 242 21.69 23.34 -2.38
C THR A 242 22.50 22.19 -2.96
N CYS A 243 22.30 21.86 -4.24
CA CYS A 243 23.25 21.07 -5.00
C CYS A 243 24.64 21.62 -4.68
N ALA A 244 25.62 20.78 -4.35
CA ALA A 244 26.99 21.22 -4.08
C ALA A 244 27.59 22.03 -5.26
N SER A 245 27.04 21.88 -6.48
CA SER A 245 27.42 22.71 -7.63
C SER A 245 26.75 24.09 -7.71
N CYS A 246 25.64 24.34 -7.00
CA CYS A 246 24.98 25.66 -6.96
C CYS A 246 25.51 26.55 -5.81
N ALA A 247 26.46 26.09 -4.99
CA ALA A 247 27.09 26.91 -3.94
C ALA A 247 28.05 27.98 -4.48
N LEU A 248 28.44 27.91 -5.77
CA LEU A 248 29.46 28.78 -6.36
C LEU A 248 28.95 29.69 -7.50
N LEU A 249 27.64 29.72 -7.79
CA LEU A 249 27.11 30.54 -8.89
C LEU A 249 26.06 31.55 -8.42
N PRO A 250 26.12 32.82 -8.88
CA PRO A 250 25.18 33.85 -8.46
C PRO A 250 23.75 33.51 -8.91
N HIS A 251 22.80 33.91 -8.05
CA HIS A 251 21.40 33.50 -7.88
C HIS A 251 20.45 33.47 -9.11
N HIS A 252 20.92 33.62 -10.34
CA HIS A 252 20.08 33.73 -11.54
C HIS A 252 20.22 32.62 -12.59
N LYS A 253 20.98 31.54 -12.34
CA LYS A 253 21.17 30.45 -13.33
C LYS A 253 20.95 29.00 -12.83
N CYS A 254 20.34 28.77 -11.66
CA CYS A 254 20.12 27.39 -11.14
C CYS A 254 18.69 26.87 -11.49
N VAL A 255 18.31 26.84 -12.78
CA VAL A 255 17.04 26.19 -13.24
C VAL A 255 17.24 25.23 -14.42
N CYS A 256 18.36 25.23 -15.15
CA CYS A 256 18.48 24.42 -16.37
C CYS A 256 19.33 23.14 -16.28
N VAL A 257 19.87 22.74 -15.12
CA VAL A 257 20.87 21.63 -15.09
C VAL A 257 20.40 20.34 -14.39
N CYS A 258 19.23 20.29 -13.74
CA CYS A 258 18.78 19.05 -13.09
C CYS A 258 17.87 18.14 -13.95
N ALA A 259 17.51 18.56 -15.17
CA ALA A 259 16.75 17.73 -16.10
C ALA A 259 17.64 16.86 -17.01
N SER A 260 18.96 17.12 -17.06
CA SER A 260 19.89 16.46 -17.99
C SER A 260 20.71 15.31 -17.38
N SER A 261 20.49 14.94 -16.13
CA SER A 261 21.15 13.80 -15.48
C SER A 261 20.21 12.62 -15.22
N TRP A 262 19.13 12.49 -16.00
CA TRP A 262 18.43 11.22 -16.15
C TRP A 262 19.27 10.34 -17.08
N PRO A 263 19.66 9.11 -16.69
CA PRO A 263 20.29 8.19 -17.63
C PRO A 263 19.28 7.91 -18.75
N GLN A 264 19.57 8.40 -19.95
CA GLN A 264 18.88 7.93 -21.15
C GLN A 264 19.06 6.42 -21.21
N SER A 265 17.93 5.72 -21.30
CA SER A 265 17.85 4.29 -21.52
C SER A 265 18.68 3.88 -22.74
N GLY A 266 19.82 3.24 -22.49
CA GLY A 266 20.60 2.54 -23.51
C GLY A 266 19.99 1.16 -23.78
N LEU A 267 19.57 0.96 -25.03
CA LEU A 267 19.26 -0.34 -25.63
C LEU A 267 20.47 -1.29 -25.48
N GLY A 268 20.21 -2.57 -25.14
CA GLY A 268 21.26 -3.59 -25.06
C GLY A 268 20.72 -5.01 -24.77
N SER A 269 20.34 -5.70 -25.84
CA SER A 269 20.52 -7.13 -26.15
C SER A 269 20.58 -8.23 -25.05
N ASN A 270 19.74 -9.26 -25.27
CA ASN A 270 19.76 -10.62 -24.73
C ASN A 270 21.14 -11.29 -24.56
N SER A 271 21.29 -12.12 -23.53
CA SER A 271 21.86 -13.49 -23.61
C SER A 271 21.75 -14.23 -22.25
N HIS A 272 21.89 -15.55 -22.31
CA HIS A 272 21.44 -16.61 -21.38
C HIS A 272 22.15 -16.74 -20.02
N GLY A 273 21.57 -17.55 -19.12
CA GLY A 273 22.32 -18.34 -18.12
C GLY A 273 21.56 -18.55 -16.80
N GLY A 274 21.21 -19.79 -16.45
CA GLY A 274 20.31 -20.12 -15.34
C GLY A 274 20.97 -20.59 -14.03
N GLY A 275 20.14 -21.21 -13.18
CA GLY A 275 20.56 -22.17 -12.14
C GLY A 275 20.59 -21.68 -10.68
N ALA A 276 19.89 -22.45 -9.83
CA ALA A 276 19.96 -22.56 -8.36
C ALA A 276 19.40 -21.39 -7.52
N GLY A 277 18.45 -21.54 -6.59
CA GLY A 277 18.00 -22.72 -5.85
C GLY A 277 18.60 -22.75 -4.44
N GLY A 278 17.90 -22.13 -3.47
CA GLY A 278 18.02 -22.45 -2.04
C GLY A 278 19.04 -21.67 -1.20
N VAL A 279 18.78 -20.40 -0.84
CA VAL A 279 19.42 -19.72 0.32
C VAL A 279 18.51 -18.65 0.97
N ASP A 280 17.19 -18.70 0.77
CA ASP A 280 16.34 -17.53 1.02
C ASP A 280 15.91 -17.35 2.49
N GLU A 281 15.75 -18.38 3.31
CA GLU A 281 15.22 -18.24 4.69
C GLU A 281 16.17 -17.56 5.68
N ALA A 282 17.48 -17.84 5.63
CA ALA A 282 18.42 -17.34 6.64
C ALA A 282 18.74 -15.84 6.47
N ARG A 283 18.63 -15.30 5.25
CA ARG A 283 18.86 -13.88 4.95
C ARG A 283 17.63 -13.00 5.25
N GLN A 284 16.46 -13.62 5.44
CA GLN A 284 15.17 -12.95 5.67
C GLN A 284 14.95 -12.53 7.15
N SER A 285 15.50 -13.29 8.10
CA SER A 285 15.49 -12.91 9.53
C SER A 285 16.29 -11.62 9.80
N SER A 286 17.38 -11.41 9.05
CA SER A 286 18.27 -10.26 9.22
C SER A 286 17.66 -8.94 8.72
N TYR A 287 16.85 -8.98 7.65
CA TYR A 287 16.21 -7.79 7.09
C TYR A 287 15.03 -7.30 7.95
N GLY A 288 14.25 -8.23 8.54
CA GLY A 288 13.20 -7.89 9.50
C GLY A 288 13.77 -7.27 10.79
N ARG A 289 14.95 -7.74 11.23
CA ARG A 289 15.63 -7.18 12.40
C ARG A 289 16.25 -5.80 12.13
N GLN A 290 16.78 -5.55 10.92
CA GLN A 290 17.36 -4.25 10.56
C GLN A 290 16.35 -3.11 10.40
N GLN A 291 15.13 -3.39 9.93
CA GLN A 291 14.09 -2.33 9.86
C GLN A 291 13.50 -1.97 11.22
N LEU A 292 13.46 -2.90 12.18
CA LEU A 292 13.05 -2.61 13.57
C LEU A 292 14.10 -1.81 14.35
N VAL A 293 15.39 -1.96 14.03
CA VAL A 293 16.48 -1.24 14.71
C VAL A 293 16.64 0.21 14.19
N MET A 294 16.25 0.50 12.95
CA MET A 294 16.35 1.84 12.35
C MET A 294 15.16 2.77 12.69
N GLY A 295 14.29 2.34 13.61
CA GLY A 295 13.13 3.09 14.11
C GLY A 295 13.33 3.76 15.48
N GLN A 296 14.57 3.85 15.98
CA GLN A 296 14.93 4.65 17.16
C GLN A 296 15.55 5.98 16.75
#